data_AF-A0A8H8J3G8-F1
#
_entry.id   AF-A0A8H8J3G8-F1
#
_cell.length_a   1.000
_cell.length_b   1.000
_cell.length_c   1.000
_cell.angle_alpha   90.00
_cell.angle_beta   90.00
_cell.angle_gamma   90.00
#
_symmetry.space_group_name_H-M   'P 1'
#
loop_
_entity.id
_entity.type
_entity.pdbx_description
1 polymer ?
#
loop_
_entity_poly.entity_id
_entity_poly.type
_entity_poly.pdbx_seq_one_letter_code
_entity_poly.pdbx_strand_id
1 'polypeptide(L)'
;MVFLASEERQENHLHVLLVATGSVASIKVPLIVEKLLTYDKVLVEVIATKAALNFVSKTSVEAWDKIGDPILHIELRRWADVILVAPCSANTLAKIASGLCDNLATSVLRALAPTTPTFVFPAMNTHMYEHPLTTRHLSVIQDTIGYTVVGPIGKALACGDIGMGAMTEWTDIVQLVVARWSLLPKSMALQEAPAKSIPKYTEDLETGIPTLEDLAQNYPPMFTWDQVKDQVDSGDLAALKRHPALQKRYDAWILQVKEAHGSVVNFLINVRLGWGPQAPNPQPPSSNLLKPPGDVLVRPITPGTIMNKEWFTADIQDSLVKILPNDWPYSVPPEIRHYVVWSRLPITHPGIVPAQIWDQIVQDGLWGFSGSAYKPKGSGVESIDELVRQAGSEVRKYVEAKWPAEDYEVAWFVNPPRLQSIPGLAHLHVFARKKKV
;
A
#
# COMPACT_ATOMS: atom_id res chain seq x y z
N MET A 1 39.15 -7.54 -3.42
CA MET A 1 38.71 -8.89 -3.02
C MET A 1 37.71 -9.34 -4.06
N VAL A 2 37.67 -10.63 -4.39
CA VAL A 2 36.72 -11.18 -5.35
C VAL A 2 35.43 -11.50 -4.58
N PHE A 3 34.28 -10.97 -5.01
CA PHE A 3 33.00 -11.28 -4.36
C PHE A 3 32.50 -12.63 -4.86
N LEU A 4 32.38 -13.60 -3.95
CA LEU A 4 31.84 -14.93 -4.23
C LEU A 4 30.62 -15.16 -3.36
N ALA A 5 29.46 -15.42 -3.97
CA ALA A 5 28.22 -15.62 -3.24
C ALA A 5 28.31 -16.80 -2.27
N SER A 6 29.09 -17.83 -2.60
CA SER A 6 29.32 -18.98 -1.73
C SER A 6 30.11 -18.64 -0.45
N GLU A 7 30.90 -17.57 -0.46
CA GLU A 7 31.72 -17.15 0.67
C GLU A 7 31.04 -16.03 1.48
N GLU A 8 30.32 -15.14 0.78
CA GLU A 8 29.69 -13.95 1.36
C GLU A 8 28.26 -14.21 1.88
N ARG A 9 27.63 -15.32 1.50
CA ARG A 9 26.32 -15.70 2.04
C ARG A 9 26.46 -16.29 3.44
N GLN A 10 25.60 -15.85 4.35
CA GLN A 10 25.48 -16.42 5.69
C GLN A 10 24.17 -17.18 5.84
N GLU A 11 24.22 -18.41 6.33
CA GLU A 11 23.00 -19.17 6.59
C GLU A 11 22.09 -18.44 7.60
N ASN A 12 20.78 -18.59 7.41
CA ASN A 12 19.74 -17.94 8.22
C ASN A 12 19.74 -16.39 8.19
N HIS A 13 20.50 -15.77 7.28
CA HIS A 13 20.46 -14.33 7.03
C HIS A 13 19.64 -14.01 5.79
N LEU A 14 18.93 -12.87 5.84
CA LEU A 14 18.33 -12.25 4.67
C LEU A 14 19.37 -11.40 3.95
N HIS A 15 19.63 -11.72 2.69
CA HIS A 15 20.56 -10.99 1.83
C HIS A 15 19.78 -10.00 0.96
N VAL A 16 19.83 -8.72 1.33
CA VAL A 16 19.13 -7.64 0.64
C VAL A 16 20.09 -6.96 -0.32
N LEU A 17 19.80 -7.01 -1.62
CA LEU A 17 20.56 -6.27 -2.62
C LEU A 17 19.82 -4.98 -3.00
N LEU A 18 20.39 -3.86 -2.59
CA LEU A 18 19.84 -2.52 -2.83
C LEU A 18 20.49 -1.88 -4.07
N VAL A 19 19.70 -1.65 -5.11
CA VAL A 19 20.11 -1.01 -6.36
C VAL A 19 19.69 0.46 -6.34
N ALA A 20 20.68 1.36 -6.28
CA ALA A 20 20.52 2.80 -6.33
C ALA A 20 20.79 3.34 -7.74
N THR A 21 19.85 4.12 -8.29
CA THR A 21 19.94 4.68 -9.65
C THR A 21 19.99 6.21 -9.66
N GLY A 22 20.13 6.82 -10.85
CA GLY A 22 20.31 8.27 -10.99
C GLY A 22 19.05 9.09 -10.68
N SER A 23 18.79 9.34 -9.40
CA SER A 23 17.72 10.21 -8.90
C SER A 23 18.18 10.96 -7.66
N VAL A 24 17.66 12.17 -7.43
CA VAL A 24 17.95 12.96 -6.21
C VAL A 24 17.62 12.17 -4.95
N ALA A 25 16.61 11.29 -5.01
CA ALA A 25 16.21 10.43 -3.90
C ALA A 25 17.31 9.46 -3.44
N SER A 26 18.39 9.28 -4.21
CA SER A 26 19.54 8.45 -3.82
C SER A 26 20.22 8.94 -2.55
N ILE A 27 20.08 10.22 -2.17
CA ILE A 27 20.50 10.74 -0.86
C ILE A 27 19.93 9.93 0.32
N LYS A 28 18.79 9.24 0.15
CA LYS A 28 18.15 8.41 1.18
C LYS A 28 18.68 6.97 1.25
N VAL A 29 19.54 6.55 0.33
CA VAL A 29 20.09 5.18 0.29
C VAL A 29 20.82 4.81 1.59
N PRO A 30 21.72 5.65 2.15
CA PRO A 30 22.36 5.35 3.43
C PRO A 30 21.35 5.13 4.57
N LEU A 31 20.26 5.88 4.60
CA LEU A 31 19.21 5.74 5.63
C LEU A 31 18.52 4.37 5.57
N ILE A 32 18.28 3.85 4.36
CA ILE A 32 17.70 2.51 4.15
C ILE A 32 18.67 1.45 4.66
N VAL A 33 19.95 1.55 4.26
CA VAL A 33 21.00 0.59 4.63
C VAL A 33 21.21 0.57 6.13
N GLU A 34 21.48 1.73 6.73
CA GLU A 34 21.72 1.87 8.17
C GLU A 34 20.55 1.30 8.97
N LYS A 35 19.31 1.59 8.56
CA LYS A 35 18.12 1.11 9.26
C LYS A 35 17.94 -0.40 9.11
N LEU A 36 18.11 -0.97 7.92
CA LEU A 36 18.03 -2.43 7.72
C LEU A 36 19.08 -3.16 8.56
N LEU A 37 20.29 -2.62 8.66
CA LEU A 37 21.36 -3.20 9.48
C LEU A 37 21.09 -3.13 11.00
N THR A 38 20.07 -2.39 11.45
CA THR A 38 19.59 -2.46 12.85
C THR A 38 18.76 -3.70 13.16
N TYR A 39 18.35 -4.46 12.15
CA TYR A 39 17.61 -5.71 12.29
C TYR A 39 18.57 -6.90 12.29
N ASP A 40 18.24 -7.90 13.08
CA ASP A 40 19.02 -9.11 13.22
C ASP A 40 18.95 -9.94 11.94
N LYS A 41 20.04 -10.65 11.65
CA LYS A 41 20.15 -11.54 10.48
C LYS A 41 19.86 -10.88 9.13
N VAL A 42 20.24 -9.60 8.98
CA VAL A 42 20.14 -8.89 7.70
C VAL A 42 21.53 -8.51 7.22
N LEU A 43 21.83 -8.86 5.98
CA LEU A 43 23.00 -8.39 5.24
C LEU A 43 22.52 -7.54 4.07
N VAL A 44 23.21 -6.44 3.81
CA VAL A 44 22.83 -5.50 2.75
C VAL A 44 24.03 -5.25 1.86
N GLU A 45 23.87 -5.52 0.58
CA GLU A 45 24.82 -5.12 -0.47
C GLU A 45 24.20 -4.03 -1.33
N VAL A 46 25.03 -3.10 -1.83
CA VAL A 46 24.55 -1.94 -2.57
C VAL A 46 25.20 -1.86 -3.95
N ILE A 47 24.36 -1.77 -4.99
CA ILE A 47 24.80 -1.43 -6.35
C ILE A 47 24.38 0.01 -6.62
N ALA A 48 25.34 0.92 -6.79
CA ALA A 48 25.08 2.27 -7.29
C ALA A 48 25.45 2.38 -8.77
N THR A 49 24.51 2.83 -9.60
CA THR A 49 24.84 3.24 -10.97
C THR A 49 25.75 4.47 -10.96
N LYS A 50 26.52 4.68 -12.03
CA LYS A 50 27.36 5.88 -12.19
C LYS A 50 26.60 7.19 -11.95
N ALA A 51 25.33 7.27 -12.36
CA ALA A 51 24.49 8.44 -12.14
C ALA A 51 24.03 8.60 -10.67
N ALA A 52 23.88 7.51 -9.92
CA ALA A 52 23.53 7.56 -8.49
C ALA A 52 24.68 8.14 -7.64
N LEU A 53 25.93 7.89 -8.05
CA LEU A 53 27.13 8.41 -7.38
C LEU A 53 27.27 9.93 -7.41
N ASN A 54 26.45 10.64 -8.20
CA ASN A 54 26.36 12.10 -8.14
C ASN A 54 25.63 12.59 -6.87
N PHE A 55 24.85 11.73 -6.22
CA PHE A 55 24.01 12.08 -5.07
C PHE A 55 24.43 11.36 -3.77
N VAL A 56 25.27 10.33 -3.89
CA VAL A 56 25.75 9.52 -2.76
C VAL A 56 27.28 9.47 -2.83
N SER A 57 27.95 9.79 -1.72
CA SER A 57 29.41 9.77 -1.63
C SER A 57 29.96 8.35 -1.87
N LYS A 58 31.06 8.25 -2.62
CA LYS A 58 31.79 6.99 -2.88
C LYS A 58 32.26 6.27 -1.61
N THR A 59 32.39 6.97 -0.48
CA THR A 59 32.77 6.39 0.81
C THR A 59 31.67 5.52 1.42
N SER A 60 30.43 5.65 0.96
CA SER A 60 29.26 4.95 1.52
C SER A 60 28.78 3.77 0.66
N VAL A 61 29.32 3.62 -0.56
CA VAL A 61 28.94 2.58 -1.51
C VAL A 61 30.17 2.17 -2.33
N GLU A 62 30.62 0.93 -2.18
CA GLU A 62 31.72 0.41 -2.98
C GLU A 62 31.32 0.33 -4.47
N ALA A 63 32.04 1.05 -5.33
CA ALA A 63 31.84 1.04 -6.77
C ALA A 63 32.81 0.03 -7.41
N TRP A 64 32.28 -0.97 -8.12
CA TRP A 64 33.05 -2.13 -8.60
C TRP A 64 33.21 -2.11 -10.13
N ASP A 65 34.46 -1.97 -10.61
CA ASP A 65 34.80 -1.64 -12.01
C ASP A 65 35.86 -2.60 -12.64
N LYS A 66 35.87 -3.89 -12.29
CA LYS A 66 36.90 -4.85 -12.80
C LYS A 66 36.31 -5.99 -13.66
N ILE A 67 36.97 -6.27 -14.79
CA ILE A 67 36.70 -7.36 -15.74
C ILE A 67 37.72 -8.49 -15.49
N GLY A 68 37.27 -9.74 -15.31
CA GLY A 68 38.13 -10.94 -15.24
C GLY A 68 37.94 -11.85 -14.03
N ASP A 69 37.25 -11.39 -13.00
CA ASP A 69 36.83 -12.16 -11.82
C ASP A 69 35.51 -12.94 -12.07
N PRO A 70 35.07 -13.87 -11.21
CA PRO A 70 33.70 -14.37 -11.17
C PRO A 70 32.71 -13.29 -11.59
N ILE A 71 31.84 -13.63 -12.54
CA ILE A 71 30.99 -12.64 -13.20
C ILE A 71 30.10 -11.98 -12.13
N LEU A 72 30.49 -10.79 -11.68
CA LEU A 72 29.97 -10.17 -10.45
C LEU A 72 28.44 -10.06 -10.43
N HIS A 73 27.83 -9.73 -11.57
CA HIS A 73 26.37 -9.65 -11.65
C HIS A 73 25.67 -11.01 -11.43
N ILE A 74 26.33 -12.11 -11.78
CA ILE A 74 25.84 -13.47 -11.51
C ILE A 74 26.02 -13.82 -10.04
N GLU A 75 27.16 -13.45 -9.44
CA GLU A 75 27.41 -13.67 -8.01
C GLU A 75 26.45 -12.86 -7.13
N LEU A 76 26.25 -11.57 -7.40
CA LEU A 76 25.27 -10.76 -6.68
C LEU A 76 23.84 -11.28 -6.84
N ARG A 77 23.50 -11.78 -8.04
CA ARG A 77 22.21 -12.46 -8.29
C ARG A 77 22.06 -13.75 -7.50
N ARG A 78 23.14 -14.51 -7.28
CA ARG A 78 23.13 -15.72 -6.43
C ARG A 78 23.11 -15.38 -4.95
N TRP A 79 23.71 -14.25 -4.59
CA TRP A 79 23.79 -13.77 -3.22
C TRP A 79 22.47 -13.17 -2.73
N ALA A 80 21.71 -12.49 -3.59
CA ALA A 80 20.49 -11.80 -3.17
C ALA A 80 19.28 -12.74 -2.95
N ASP A 81 18.63 -12.60 -1.80
CA ASP A 81 17.31 -13.19 -1.52
C ASP A 81 16.17 -12.23 -1.91
N VAL A 82 16.44 -10.93 -1.88
CA VAL A 82 15.52 -9.85 -2.28
C VAL A 82 16.29 -8.72 -2.95
N ILE A 83 15.66 -8.10 -3.94
CA ILE A 83 16.20 -6.94 -4.64
C ILE A 83 15.30 -5.73 -4.46
N LEU A 84 15.91 -4.60 -4.10
CA LEU A 84 15.24 -3.32 -3.99
C LEU A 84 15.85 -2.35 -5.00
N VAL A 85 15.09 -1.88 -5.97
CA VAL A 85 15.53 -0.80 -6.87
C VAL A 85 15.00 0.52 -6.32
N ALA A 86 15.76 1.11 -5.40
CA ALA A 86 15.37 2.28 -4.62
C ALA A 86 16.51 3.30 -4.49
N PRO A 87 16.43 4.45 -5.17
CA PRO A 87 15.40 4.83 -6.15
C PRO A 87 15.56 4.13 -7.51
N CYS A 88 14.45 4.00 -8.24
CA CYS A 88 14.42 3.68 -9.67
C CYS A 88 14.14 4.93 -10.52
N SER A 89 15.17 5.42 -11.22
CA SER A 89 15.08 6.52 -12.17
C SER A 89 14.35 6.09 -13.45
N ALA A 90 13.76 7.05 -14.17
CA ALA A 90 13.09 6.78 -15.45
C ALA A 90 14.03 6.11 -16.47
N ASN A 91 15.31 6.47 -16.48
CA ASN A 91 16.31 5.87 -17.37
C ASN A 91 16.53 4.38 -17.06
N THR A 92 16.76 4.03 -15.80
CA THR A 92 16.91 2.60 -15.43
C THR A 92 15.60 1.85 -15.64
N LEU A 93 14.46 2.46 -15.35
CA LEU A 93 13.14 1.90 -15.62
C LEU A 93 12.98 1.54 -17.11
N ALA A 94 13.31 2.46 -18.01
CA ALA A 94 13.27 2.25 -19.45
C ALA A 94 14.22 1.13 -19.91
N LYS A 95 15.43 1.07 -19.33
CA LYS A 95 16.41 0.01 -19.62
C LYS A 95 15.90 -1.37 -19.21
N ILE A 96 15.32 -1.49 -18.02
CA ILE A 96 14.73 -2.74 -17.53
C ILE A 96 13.60 -3.17 -18.47
N ALA A 97 12.66 -2.27 -18.77
CA ALA A 97 11.52 -2.56 -19.64
C ALA A 97 11.95 -2.94 -21.07
N SER A 98 13.05 -2.37 -21.56
CA SER A 98 13.59 -2.66 -22.90
C SER A 98 14.56 -3.85 -22.92
N GLY A 99 14.86 -4.46 -21.77
CA GLY A 99 15.79 -5.58 -21.65
C GLY A 99 17.27 -5.22 -21.85
N LEU A 100 17.65 -3.95 -21.69
CA LEU A 100 19.05 -3.50 -21.77
C LEU A 100 19.84 -3.91 -20.52
N CYS A 101 21.07 -4.37 -20.71
CA CYS A 101 21.99 -4.82 -19.65
C CYS A 101 23.39 -4.21 -19.80
N ASP A 102 23.45 -2.87 -19.82
CA ASP A 102 24.67 -2.10 -20.17
C ASP A 102 25.50 -1.64 -18.95
N ASN A 103 25.08 -2.00 -17.74
CA ASN A 103 25.78 -1.73 -16.48
C ASN A 103 25.44 -2.80 -15.43
N LEU A 104 26.22 -2.86 -14.35
CA LEU A 104 26.11 -3.87 -13.30
C LEU A 104 24.66 -4.07 -12.80
N ALA A 105 23.96 -2.98 -12.46
CA ALA A 105 22.59 -3.04 -11.96
C ALA A 105 21.63 -3.70 -12.98
N THR A 106 21.67 -3.23 -14.23
CA THR A 106 20.80 -3.77 -15.28
C THR A 106 21.17 -5.21 -15.67
N SER A 107 22.45 -5.58 -15.60
CA SER A 107 22.92 -6.94 -15.86
C SER A 107 22.47 -7.91 -14.76
N VAL A 108 22.53 -7.50 -13.49
CA VAL A 108 21.97 -8.28 -12.36
C VAL A 108 20.48 -8.51 -12.57
N LEU A 109 19.71 -7.43 -12.78
CA LEU A 109 18.25 -7.49 -12.95
C LEU A 109 17.85 -8.40 -14.12
N ARG A 110 18.58 -8.33 -15.25
CA ARG A 110 18.31 -9.18 -16.41
C ARG A 110 18.58 -10.66 -16.16
N ALA A 111 19.48 -10.99 -15.24
CA ALA A 111 19.90 -12.35 -14.92
C ALA A 111 19.11 -13.00 -13.74
N LEU A 112 18.14 -12.28 -13.18
CA LEU A 112 17.33 -12.81 -12.07
C LEU A 112 16.45 -13.97 -12.51
N ALA A 113 16.22 -14.89 -11.58
CA ALA A 113 15.10 -15.81 -11.74
C ALA A 113 13.79 -15.01 -11.62
N PRO A 114 12.75 -15.33 -12.40
CA PRO A 114 11.44 -14.69 -12.25
C PRO A 114 10.84 -14.82 -10.84
N THR A 115 11.30 -15.81 -10.07
CA THR A 115 10.87 -16.06 -8.69
C THR A 115 11.56 -15.18 -7.64
N THR A 116 12.64 -14.47 -8.00
CA THR A 116 13.38 -13.62 -7.06
C THR A 116 12.55 -12.37 -6.71
N PRO A 117 12.15 -12.18 -5.43
CA PRO A 117 11.38 -11.02 -5.01
C PRO A 117 12.11 -9.71 -5.36
N THR A 118 11.51 -8.92 -6.24
CA THR A 118 12.10 -7.67 -6.74
C THR A 118 11.10 -6.53 -6.59
N PHE A 119 11.51 -5.49 -5.87
CA PHE A 119 10.71 -4.29 -5.63
C PHE A 119 11.33 -3.10 -6.33
N VAL A 120 10.51 -2.33 -7.04
CA VAL A 120 10.92 -1.13 -7.78
C VAL A 120 10.23 0.07 -7.17
N PHE A 121 11.00 1.09 -6.80
CA PHE A 121 10.51 2.33 -6.19
C PHE A 121 10.80 3.51 -7.12
N PRO A 122 9.88 3.84 -8.05
CA PRO A 122 10.10 4.91 -9.02
C PRO A 122 10.35 6.25 -8.33
N ALA A 123 11.31 7.02 -8.84
CA ALA A 123 11.66 8.33 -8.30
C ALA A 123 12.12 9.28 -9.43
N MET A 124 11.23 10.15 -9.87
CA MET A 124 11.44 11.07 -10.98
C MET A 124 10.53 12.30 -10.86
N ASN A 125 10.78 13.34 -11.66
CA ASN A 125 9.88 14.49 -11.72
C ASN A 125 8.47 14.08 -12.21
N THR A 126 7.44 14.83 -11.82
CA THR A 126 6.05 14.54 -12.16
C THR A 126 5.77 14.40 -13.64
N HIS A 127 6.28 15.29 -14.48
CA HIS A 127 6.10 15.17 -15.92
C HIS A 127 6.85 13.98 -16.50
N MET A 128 7.96 13.55 -15.89
CA MET A 128 8.62 12.30 -16.27
C MET A 128 7.79 11.08 -15.87
N TYR A 129 7.10 11.14 -14.73
CA TYR A 129 6.24 10.04 -14.25
C TYR A 129 4.97 9.92 -15.09
N GLU A 130 4.33 11.04 -15.42
CA GLU A 130 3.13 11.13 -16.26
C GLU A 130 3.42 10.87 -17.75
N HIS A 131 4.69 10.83 -18.14
CA HIS A 131 5.08 10.57 -19.51
C HIS A 131 4.55 9.20 -19.98
N PRO A 132 3.89 9.09 -21.15
CA PRO A 132 3.29 7.83 -21.61
C PRO A 132 4.26 6.65 -21.69
N LEU A 133 5.54 6.91 -21.98
CA LEU A 133 6.57 5.87 -21.96
C LEU A 133 6.80 5.32 -20.56
N THR A 134 6.72 6.14 -19.51
CA THR A 134 6.86 5.68 -18.14
C THR A 134 5.73 4.74 -17.77
N THR A 135 4.48 5.07 -18.12
CA THR A 135 3.34 4.14 -17.96
C THR A 135 3.60 2.81 -18.66
N ARG A 136 4.05 2.83 -19.92
CA ARG A 136 4.37 1.60 -20.66
C ARG A 136 5.50 0.80 -20.00
N HIS A 137 6.56 1.46 -19.55
CA HIS A 137 7.67 0.78 -18.88
C HIS A 137 7.22 0.14 -17.57
N LEU A 138 6.37 0.83 -16.79
CA LEU A 138 5.79 0.29 -15.55
C LEU A 138 4.95 -0.95 -15.84
N SER A 139 4.07 -0.91 -16.85
CA SER A 139 3.28 -2.08 -17.27
C SER A 139 4.16 -3.25 -17.68
N VAL A 140 5.23 -3.04 -18.46
CA VAL A 140 6.16 -4.14 -18.80
C VAL A 140 6.80 -4.73 -17.54
N ILE A 141 7.26 -3.88 -16.62
CA ILE A 141 7.92 -4.31 -15.39
C ILE A 141 6.97 -5.08 -14.47
N GLN A 142 5.72 -4.63 -14.34
CA GLN A 142 4.72 -5.26 -13.48
C GLN A 142 4.10 -6.50 -14.14
N ASP A 143 3.62 -6.37 -15.38
CA ASP A 143 2.76 -7.36 -16.01
C ASP A 143 3.55 -8.42 -16.79
N THR A 144 4.70 -8.05 -17.35
CA THR A 144 5.53 -8.96 -18.15
C THR A 144 6.66 -9.56 -17.33
N ILE A 145 7.40 -8.73 -16.59
CA ILE A 145 8.54 -9.19 -15.79
C ILE A 145 8.10 -9.73 -14.43
N GLY A 146 7.04 -9.16 -13.84
CA GLY A 146 6.50 -9.59 -12.54
C GLY A 146 7.15 -8.91 -11.33
N TYR A 147 7.82 -7.78 -11.52
CA TYR A 147 8.38 -7.03 -10.39
C TYR A 147 7.29 -6.21 -9.68
N THR A 148 7.43 -6.07 -8.37
CA THR A 148 6.49 -5.28 -7.56
C THR A 148 6.89 -3.80 -7.62
N VAL A 149 6.09 -2.97 -8.28
CA VAL A 149 6.26 -1.51 -8.24
C VAL A 149 5.54 -0.94 -7.02
N VAL A 150 6.23 -0.10 -6.24
CA VAL A 150 5.68 0.56 -5.05
C VAL A 150 5.90 2.07 -5.16
N GLY A 151 4.83 2.85 -4.97
CA GLY A 151 4.84 4.28 -5.22
C GLY A 151 4.79 4.62 -6.72
N PRO A 152 5.21 5.83 -7.13
CA PRO A 152 5.72 6.93 -6.32
C PRO A 152 4.63 7.57 -5.44
N ILE A 153 5.03 8.51 -4.57
CA ILE A 153 4.13 9.33 -3.74
C ILE A 153 4.08 10.78 -4.26
N GLY A 154 3.00 11.48 -3.95
CA GLY A 154 2.87 12.92 -4.21
C GLY A 154 3.56 13.73 -3.11
N LYS A 155 4.53 14.58 -3.48
CA LYS A 155 5.21 15.54 -2.59
C LYS A 155 5.65 16.77 -3.37
N ALA A 156 5.98 17.86 -2.65
CA ALA A 156 6.75 18.97 -3.21
C ALA A 156 8.12 18.44 -3.67
N LEU A 157 8.41 18.56 -4.96
CA LEU A 157 9.64 18.07 -5.58
C LEU A 157 10.76 19.11 -5.49
N ALA A 158 12.01 18.67 -5.70
CA ALA A 158 13.19 19.54 -5.68
C ALA A 158 13.16 20.66 -6.75
N CYS A 159 12.27 20.55 -7.75
CA CYS A 159 12.03 21.59 -8.76
C CYS A 159 10.98 22.65 -8.35
N GLY A 160 10.28 22.46 -7.24
CA GLY A 160 9.24 23.39 -6.74
C GLY A 160 7.80 22.96 -7.03
N ASP A 161 7.57 21.96 -7.87
CA ASP A 161 6.22 21.47 -8.22
C ASP A 161 5.66 20.50 -7.16
N ILE A 162 4.35 20.55 -6.92
CA ILE A 162 3.62 19.53 -6.14
C ILE A 162 3.05 18.52 -7.13
N GLY A 163 3.53 17.29 -7.09
CA GLY A 163 3.04 16.26 -8.01
C GLY A 163 3.52 14.84 -7.67
N MET A 164 2.97 13.86 -8.38
CA MET A 164 3.34 12.45 -8.25
C MET A 164 4.74 12.23 -8.81
N GLY A 165 5.61 11.47 -8.13
CA GLY A 165 6.95 11.16 -8.67
C GLY A 165 8.04 11.05 -7.62
N ALA A 166 7.79 11.50 -6.39
CA ALA A 166 8.71 11.28 -5.29
C ALA A 166 8.78 9.80 -4.94
N MET A 167 9.99 9.31 -4.64
CA MET A 167 10.17 7.94 -4.13
C MET A 167 9.31 7.72 -2.89
N THR A 168 8.73 6.52 -2.74
CA THR A 168 8.21 6.03 -1.46
C THR A 168 9.17 6.36 -0.32
N GLU A 169 8.64 6.75 0.84
CA GLU A 169 9.50 7.15 1.94
C GLU A 169 10.40 6.00 2.38
N TRP A 170 11.65 6.33 2.67
CA TRP A 170 12.68 5.33 2.96
C TRP A 170 12.31 4.47 4.17
N THR A 171 11.59 5.04 5.14
CA THR A 171 11.03 4.32 6.28
C THR A 171 10.04 3.25 5.86
N ASP A 172 9.19 3.53 4.86
CA ASP A 172 8.19 2.59 4.37
C ASP A 172 8.82 1.49 3.53
N ILE A 173 9.89 1.79 2.79
CA ILE A 173 10.71 0.78 2.09
C ILE A 173 11.30 -0.21 3.09
N VAL A 174 11.92 0.29 4.16
CA VAL A 174 12.46 -0.57 5.23
C VAL A 174 11.34 -1.39 5.86
N GLN A 175 10.21 -0.77 6.18
CA GLN A 175 9.08 -1.47 6.81
C GLN A 175 8.48 -2.54 5.90
N LEU A 176 8.47 -2.34 4.58
CA LEU A 176 8.07 -3.36 3.63
C LEU A 176 8.97 -4.60 3.73
N VAL A 177 10.29 -4.42 3.82
CA VAL A 177 11.25 -5.53 3.96
C VAL A 177 11.10 -6.20 5.33
N VAL A 178 11.06 -5.42 6.40
CA VAL A 178 10.89 -5.90 7.77
C VAL A 178 9.61 -6.71 7.92
N ALA A 179 8.49 -6.22 7.38
CA ALA A 179 7.21 -6.91 7.45
C ALA A 179 7.21 -8.18 6.59
N ARG A 180 7.80 -8.15 5.40
CA ARG A 180 7.77 -9.29 4.47
C ARG A 180 8.64 -10.47 4.93
N TRP A 181 9.73 -10.20 5.65
CA TRP A 181 10.65 -11.23 6.17
C TRP A 181 10.62 -11.35 7.70
N SER A 182 9.64 -10.74 8.37
CA SER A 182 9.45 -10.81 9.82
C SER A 182 10.73 -10.51 10.62
N LEU A 183 11.44 -9.46 10.23
CA LEU A 183 12.75 -9.13 10.80
C LEU A 183 12.62 -8.59 12.22
N LEU A 184 13.46 -9.06 13.13
CA LEU A 184 13.51 -8.60 14.52
C LEU A 184 14.59 -7.55 14.73
N PRO A 185 14.35 -6.48 15.50
CA PRO A 185 15.40 -5.53 15.85
C PRO A 185 16.52 -6.20 16.66
N LYS A 186 17.79 -5.86 16.38
CA LYS A 186 18.95 -6.35 17.16
C LYS A 186 18.85 -6.01 18.65
N SER A 187 18.22 -4.90 18.99
CA SER A 187 17.95 -4.50 20.38
C SER A 187 17.05 -5.48 21.14
N MET A 188 16.18 -6.21 20.43
CA MET A 188 15.33 -7.26 20.99
C MET A 188 16.03 -8.63 20.97
N ALA A 189 16.93 -8.87 20.01
CA ALA A 189 17.73 -10.10 19.92
C ALA A 189 18.80 -10.22 21.02
N LEU A 190 19.32 -9.09 21.54
CA LEU A 190 20.34 -9.06 22.60
C LEU A 190 19.79 -9.28 24.03
N GLN A 191 18.47 -9.48 24.20
CA GLN A 191 17.82 -9.78 25.49
C GLN A 191 17.32 -11.24 25.57
N GLU A 192 18.14 -12.22 25.17
CA GLU A 192 17.84 -13.60 25.52
C GLU A 192 18.23 -13.91 26.97
N ALA A 193 17.21 -13.92 27.86
CA ALA A 193 17.20 -14.67 29.11
C ALA A 193 15.75 -14.95 29.56
N PRO A 194 15.55 -16.05 30.31
CA PRO A 194 14.99 -17.31 29.81
C PRO A 194 13.56 -17.15 29.29
N ALA A 195 13.13 -18.06 28.42
CA ALA A 195 11.78 -18.17 27.87
C ALA A 195 10.69 -17.93 28.94
N LYS A 196 10.24 -16.67 29.05
CA LYS A 196 8.91 -16.39 29.55
C LYS A 196 8.00 -16.72 28.40
N SER A 197 7.21 -17.78 28.59
CA SER A 197 6.08 -18.11 27.74
C SER A 197 5.27 -16.84 27.49
N ILE A 198 5.49 -16.21 26.34
CA ILE A 198 4.51 -15.30 25.76
C ILE A 198 3.28 -16.18 25.58
N PRO A 199 2.13 -15.83 26.20
CA PRO A 199 0.95 -16.66 26.05
C PRO A 199 0.67 -16.79 24.55
N LYS A 200 0.67 -18.04 24.06
CA LYS A 200 0.03 -18.36 22.80
C LYS A 200 -1.41 -17.91 22.94
N TYR A 201 -1.72 -16.72 22.44
CA TYR A 201 -3.10 -16.34 22.19
C TYR A 201 -3.54 -17.14 20.97
N THR A 202 -4.10 -18.31 21.25
CA THR A 202 -4.86 -19.10 20.29
C THR A 202 -6.30 -18.60 20.27
N GLU A 203 -6.83 -18.54 19.05
CA GLU A 203 -8.25 -18.55 18.64
C GLU A 203 -8.95 -17.18 18.48
N ASP A 204 -9.36 -16.94 17.23
CA ASP A 204 -10.05 -15.80 16.61
C ASP A 204 -9.42 -14.40 16.71
N LEU A 205 -8.76 -13.96 15.62
CA LEU A 205 -8.41 -12.54 15.39
C LEU A 205 -9.65 -11.63 15.33
N GLU A 206 -10.85 -12.20 15.19
CA GLU A 206 -12.12 -11.48 15.35
C GLU A 206 -12.38 -11.03 16.79
N THR A 207 -11.83 -11.71 17.81
CA THR A 207 -11.98 -11.32 19.24
C THR A 207 -11.23 -10.04 19.60
N GLY A 208 -10.25 -9.64 18.77
CA GLY A 208 -9.51 -8.39 18.96
C GLY A 208 -10.30 -7.14 18.54
N ILE A 209 -11.31 -7.30 17.69
CA ILE A 209 -12.16 -6.22 17.17
C ILE A 209 -13.09 -5.73 18.28
N PRO A 210 -13.18 -4.42 18.55
CA PRO A 210 -14.05 -3.89 19.59
C PRO A 210 -15.52 -4.12 19.26
N THR A 211 -16.30 -4.56 20.23
CA THR A 211 -17.76 -4.66 20.08
C THR A 211 -18.40 -3.27 20.17
N LEU A 212 -19.65 -3.14 19.75
CA LEU A 212 -20.38 -1.87 19.87
C LEU A 212 -20.55 -1.41 21.32
N GLU A 213 -20.67 -2.36 22.25
CA GLU A 213 -20.75 -2.09 23.68
C GLU A 213 -19.41 -1.59 24.22
N ASP A 214 -18.31 -2.24 23.85
CA ASP A 214 -16.95 -1.85 24.18
C ASP A 214 -16.62 -0.44 23.66
N LEU A 215 -17.01 -0.15 22.40
CA LEU A 215 -16.92 1.19 21.81
C LEU A 215 -17.64 2.25 22.64
N ALA A 216 -18.89 1.98 23.03
CA ALA A 216 -19.70 2.93 23.79
C ALA A 216 -19.21 3.16 25.22
N GLN A 217 -18.65 2.13 25.87
CA GLN A 217 -18.20 2.20 27.26
C GLN A 217 -16.79 2.81 27.39
N ASN A 218 -15.86 2.43 26.52
CA ASN A 218 -14.43 2.67 26.74
C ASN A 218 -13.83 3.77 25.85
N TYR A 219 -14.54 4.19 24.80
CA TYR A 219 -14.01 5.10 23.78
C TYR A 219 -15.00 6.23 23.48
N PRO A 220 -15.05 7.28 24.32
CA PRO A 220 -16.00 8.38 24.15
C PRO A 220 -15.84 9.05 22.77
N PRO A 221 -16.95 9.56 22.17
CA PRO A 221 -16.90 10.21 20.88
C PRO A 221 -16.06 11.49 20.94
N MET A 222 -15.27 11.72 19.88
CA MET A 222 -14.43 12.91 19.74
C MET A 222 -15.09 13.97 18.85
N PHE A 223 -16.09 13.56 18.06
CA PHE A 223 -16.80 14.43 17.13
C PHE A 223 -18.30 14.38 17.41
N THR A 224 -19.00 15.48 17.18
CA THR A 224 -20.46 15.49 17.05
C THR A 224 -20.87 15.14 15.62
N TRP A 225 -22.15 14.83 15.38
CA TRP A 225 -22.62 14.61 14.01
C TRP A 225 -22.40 15.82 13.10
N ASP A 226 -22.63 17.03 13.61
CA ASP A 226 -22.42 18.26 12.84
C ASP A 226 -20.94 18.49 12.53
N GLN A 227 -20.03 18.17 13.47
CA GLN A 227 -18.59 18.20 13.21
C GLN A 227 -18.17 17.16 12.16
N VAL A 228 -18.72 15.95 12.19
CA VAL A 228 -18.44 14.93 11.16
C VAL A 228 -18.85 15.46 9.79
N LYS A 229 -20.06 16.04 9.68
CA LYS A 229 -20.52 16.62 8.41
C LYS A 229 -19.62 17.76 7.96
N ASP A 230 -19.27 18.69 8.85
CA ASP A 230 -18.35 19.79 8.54
C ASP A 230 -16.98 19.32 8.06
N GLN A 231 -16.43 18.24 8.63
CA GLN A 231 -15.14 17.68 8.22
C GLN A 231 -15.20 16.93 6.88
N VAL A 232 -16.30 16.22 6.64
CA VAL A 232 -16.53 15.58 5.33
C VAL A 232 -16.70 16.66 4.25
N ASP A 233 -17.43 17.71 4.56
CA ASP A 233 -17.74 18.80 3.63
C ASP A 233 -16.52 19.65 3.25
N SER A 234 -15.63 19.91 4.21
CA SER A 234 -14.41 20.69 4.00
C SER A 234 -13.31 19.93 3.26
N GLY A 235 -13.43 18.60 3.11
CA GLY A 235 -12.36 17.74 2.61
C GLY A 235 -11.21 17.52 3.61
N ASP A 236 -11.29 18.03 4.85
CA ASP A 236 -10.30 17.77 5.92
C ASP A 236 -10.53 16.40 6.58
N LEU A 237 -10.52 15.36 5.75
CA LEU A 237 -10.73 13.98 6.15
C LEU A 237 -9.64 13.48 7.12
N ALA A 238 -8.47 14.13 7.14
CA ALA A 238 -7.37 13.83 8.06
C ALA A 238 -7.71 14.20 9.52
N ALA A 239 -8.67 15.09 9.74
CA ALA A 239 -9.15 15.44 11.07
C ALA A 239 -9.95 14.30 11.72
N LEU A 240 -10.66 13.49 10.92
CA LEU A 240 -11.45 12.36 11.40
C LEU A 240 -10.52 11.24 11.91
N LYS A 241 -10.56 11.01 13.23
CA LYS A 241 -9.62 10.10 13.90
C LYS A 241 -10.34 9.13 14.83
N ARG A 242 -9.62 8.05 15.18
CA ARG A 242 -10.00 7.16 16.28
C ARG A 242 -9.56 7.76 17.60
N HIS A 243 -10.22 7.33 18.66
CA HIS A 243 -9.81 7.61 20.03
C HIS A 243 -8.37 7.12 20.21
N PRO A 244 -7.45 7.89 20.84
CA PRO A 244 -6.04 7.49 20.94
C PRO A 244 -5.82 6.09 21.55
N ALA A 245 -6.61 5.73 22.56
CA ALA A 245 -6.54 4.39 23.16
C ALA A 245 -7.05 3.29 22.20
N LEU A 246 -8.07 3.59 21.37
CA LEU A 246 -8.57 2.67 20.36
C LEU A 246 -7.55 2.51 19.22
N GLN A 247 -6.90 3.61 18.81
CA GLN A 247 -5.82 3.59 17.82
C GLN A 247 -4.66 2.72 18.31
N LYS A 248 -4.24 2.84 19.58
CA LYS A 248 -3.19 1.99 20.16
C LYS A 248 -3.57 0.50 20.15
N ARG A 249 -4.83 0.16 20.42
CA ARG A 249 -5.33 -1.21 20.34
C ARG A 249 -5.35 -1.73 18.90
N TYR A 250 -5.81 -0.91 17.96
CA TYR A 250 -5.75 -1.22 16.53
C TYR A 250 -4.31 -1.47 16.07
N ASP A 251 -3.36 -0.61 16.47
CA ASP A 251 -1.95 -0.74 16.09
C ASP A 251 -1.36 -2.07 16.58
N ALA A 252 -1.71 -2.51 17.79
CA ALA A 252 -1.31 -3.81 18.32
C ALA A 252 -1.98 -4.97 17.57
N TRP A 253 -3.28 -4.87 17.27
CA TRP A 253 -4.02 -5.88 16.53
C TRP A 253 -3.51 -6.02 15.09
N ILE A 254 -3.14 -4.92 14.42
CA ILE A 254 -2.64 -4.93 13.06
C ILE A 254 -1.35 -5.75 12.92
N LEU A 255 -0.53 -5.77 13.96
CA LEU A 255 0.72 -6.55 13.99
C LEU A 255 0.40 -8.05 13.96
N GLN A 256 -0.59 -8.48 14.74
CA GLN A 256 -1.05 -9.88 14.77
C GLN A 256 -1.67 -10.31 13.45
N VAL A 257 -2.47 -9.42 12.84
CA VAL A 257 -3.06 -9.68 11.52
C VAL A 257 -1.98 -9.82 10.44
N LYS A 258 -0.95 -8.97 10.47
CA LYS A 258 0.19 -9.07 9.55
C LYS A 258 0.99 -10.34 9.78
N GLU A 259 1.19 -10.75 11.03
CA GLU A 259 1.85 -12.01 11.37
C GLU A 259 1.07 -13.22 10.86
N ALA A 260 -0.24 -13.26 11.07
CA ALA A 260 -1.07 -14.41 10.70
C ALA A 260 -1.41 -14.49 9.21
N HIS A 261 -1.57 -13.37 8.51
CA HIS A 261 -2.06 -13.32 7.12
C HIS A 261 -1.07 -12.72 6.12
N GLY A 262 0.13 -12.33 6.57
CA GLY A 262 1.19 -11.71 5.75
C GLY A 262 0.92 -10.24 5.38
N SER A 263 -0.34 -9.82 5.30
CA SER A 263 -0.73 -8.41 5.17
C SER A 263 -2.17 -8.18 5.61
N VAL A 264 -2.50 -6.93 5.93
CA VAL A 264 -3.89 -6.52 6.23
C VAL A 264 -4.78 -6.67 4.99
N VAL A 265 -4.24 -6.41 3.79
CA VAL A 265 -4.94 -6.62 2.52
C VAL A 265 -5.33 -8.09 2.35
N ASN A 266 -4.42 -9.03 2.63
CA ASN A 266 -4.72 -10.46 2.55
C ASN A 266 -5.77 -10.89 3.58
N PHE A 267 -5.68 -10.39 4.81
CA PHE A 267 -6.71 -10.63 5.82
C PHE A 267 -8.08 -10.13 5.35
N LEU A 268 -8.14 -8.90 4.84
CA LEU A 268 -9.38 -8.33 4.32
C LEU A 268 -9.93 -9.16 3.16
N ILE A 269 -9.12 -9.50 2.15
CA ILE A 269 -9.56 -10.26 0.98
C ILE A 269 -10.03 -11.67 1.37
N ASN A 270 -9.22 -12.39 2.15
CA ASN A 270 -9.44 -13.82 2.38
C ASN A 270 -10.41 -14.08 3.54
N VAL A 271 -10.39 -13.24 4.58
CA VAL A 271 -11.16 -13.45 5.81
C VAL A 271 -12.41 -12.58 5.83
N ARG A 272 -12.27 -11.26 5.75
CA ARG A 272 -13.43 -10.34 5.93
C ARG A 272 -14.32 -10.25 4.69
N LEU A 273 -13.72 -10.17 3.51
CA LEU A 273 -14.41 -9.97 2.24
C LEU A 273 -14.71 -11.28 1.53
N GLY A 274 -14.07 -12.40 1.89
CA GLY A 274 -14.27 -13.69 1.21
C GLY A 274 -14.07 -13.60 -0.31
N TRP A 275 -13.19 -12.69 -0.74
CA TRP A 275 -12.81 -12.45 -2.13
C TRP A 275 -11.58 -13.23 -2.56
N GLY A 276 -10.92 -13.90 -1.62
CA GLY A 276 -9.82 -14.81 -1.85
C GLY A 276 -10.21 -16.02 -2.71
N PRO A 277 -9.22 -16.75 -3.24
CA PRO A 277 -9.48 -18.05 -3.85
C PRO A 277 -10.16 -18.95 -2.81
N GLN A 278 -11.35 -19.48 -3.13
CA GLN A 278 -12.02 -20.43 -2.26
C GLN A 278 -11.15 -21.67 -2.11
N ALA A 279 -10.47 -21.81 -0.97
CA ALA A 279 -9.83 -23.04 -0.55
C ALA A 279 -10.55 -23.58 0.69
N PRO A 280 -10.85 -24.89 0.75
CA PRO A 280 -11.49 -25.51 1.90
C PRO A 280 -10.57 -25.48 3.15
N ASN A 281 -11.18 -25.33 4.32
CA ASN A 281 -10.51 -25.25 5.63
C ASN A 281 -9.72 -26.55 6.01
N PRO A 282 -8.81 -26.47 7.00
CA PRO A 282 -7.52 -27.19 7.02
C PRO A 282 -7.52 -28.55 7.74
N GLN A 283 -6.55 -29.41 7.43
CA GLN A 283 -6.10 -30.51 8.29
C GLN A 283 -4.58 -30.44 8.55
N PRO A 284 -4.10 -30.76 9.77
CA PRO A 284 -2.66 -30.86 10.10
C PRO A 284 -2.09 -32.25 9.72
N PRO A 285 -0.76 -32.44 9.76
CA PRO A 285 -0.01 -32.99 8.62
C PRO A 285 0.17 -34.50 8.69
N SER A 286 0.25 -35.13 7.51
CA SER A 286 1.00 -36.38 7.36
C SER A 286 2.14 -36.18 6.36
N SER A 287 3.31 -36.59 6.83
CA SER A 287 4.57 -36.69 6.09
C SER A 287 4.38 -37.42 4.77
N ASN A 288 4.79 -36.81 3.65
CA ASN A 288 5.62 -37.47 2.63
C ASN A 288 6.08 -36.50 1.53
N LEU A 289 7.29 -36.75 1.08
CA LEU A 289 8.09 -35.99 0.13
C LEU A 289 7.50 -35.94 -1.30
N LEU A 290 7.77 -34.80 -1.98
CA LEU A 290 8.02 -34.59 -3.42
C LEU A 290 6.85 -34.74 -4.43
N LYS A 291 6.26 -33.61 -4.85
CA LYS A 291 6.54 -32.85 -6.11
C LYS A 291 5.48 -31.74 -6.32
N PRO A 292 5.81 -30.65 -7.06
CA PRO A 292 4.93 -29.49 -7.17
C PRO A 292 3.86 -29.70 -8.25
N PRO A 293 2.60 -29.31 -7.97
CA PRO A 293 1.71 -28.85 -9.01
C PRO A 293 1.25 -27.41 -8.73
N GLY A 294 1.64 -26.52 -9.64
CA GLY A 294 0.86 -25.33 -9.97
C GLY A 294 1.17 -24.08 -9.16
N ASP A 295 1.76 -23.11 -9.86
CA ASP A 295 1.75 -21.70 -9.52
C ASP A 295 0.37 -21.25 -9.01
N VAL A 296 0.25 -20.94 -7.70
CA VAL A 296 -0.83 -20.07 -7.23
C VAL A 296 -0.35 -18.65 -7.43
N LEU A 297 -0.44 -18.20 -8.68
CA LEU A 297 -0.36 -16.80 -9.06
C LEU A 297 -1.42 -16.04 -8.26
N VAL A 298 -0.98 -15.19 -7.32
CA VAL A 298 -1.83 -14.10 -6.83
C VAL A 298 -1.99 -13.13 -8.00
N ARG A 299 -3.00 -13.38 -8.83
CA ARG A 299 -3.42 -12.43 -9.87
C ARG A 299 -3.85 -11.13 -9.18
N PRO A 300 -3.55 -9.95 -9.75
CA PRO A 300 -4.34 -8.77 -9.45
C PRO A 300 -5.80 -9.14 -9.67
N ILE A 301 -6.67 -8.96 -8.66
CA ILE A 301 -8.11 -9.12 -8.84
C ILE A 301 -8.61 -7.88 -9.59
N THR A 302 -8.18 -7.73 -10.84
CA THR A 302 -9.06 -7.21 -11.86
C THR A 302 -9.76 -8.45 -12.39
N PRO A 303 -11.04 -8.70 -12.07
CA PRO A 303 -11.79 -9.72 -12.79
C PRO A 303 -11.65 -9.34 -14.27
N GLY A 304 -10.97 -10.18 -15.05
CA GLY A 304 -10.97 -10.03 -16.49
C GLY A 304 -12.41 -9.89 -16.94
N THR A 305 -12.74 -8.75 -17.55
CA THR A 305 -13.82 -8.67 -18.54
C THR A 305 -15.17 -9.22 -18.07
N ILE A 306 -15.53 -9.09 -16.79
CA ILE A 306 -16.90 -9.35 -16.37
C ILE A 306 -17.67 -8.03 -16.57
N MET A 307 -18.18 -7.86 -17.81
CA MET A 307 -19.21 -6.88 -18.23
C MET A 307 -18.80 -5.45 -18.67
N ASN A 308 -17.67 -5.21 -19.35
CA ASN A 308 -17.35 -3.88 -19.93
C ASN A 308 -17.39 -2.68 -18.93
N LYS A 309 -17.40 -2.93 -17.62
CA LYS A 309 -17.42 -1.90 -16.58
C LYS A 309 -16.03 -1.77 -15.98
N GLU A 310 -15.42 -0.61 -16.20
CA GLU A 310 -14.06 -0.30 -15.75
C GLU A 310 -14.04 0.36 -14.36
N TRP A 311 -15.19 0.81 -13.84
CA TRP A 311 -15.30 1.57 -12.59
C TRP A 311 -16.62 1.32 -11.84
N PHE A 312 -16.66 1.78 -10.58
CA PHE A 312 -17.82 1.72 -9.69
C PHE A 312 -19.02 2.49 -10.26
N THR A 313 -20.19 1.87 -10.28
CA THR A 313 -21.47 2.47 -10.68
C THR A 313 -22.55 2.10 -9.65
N ALA A 314 -23.64 2.86 -9.59
CA ALA A 314 -24.68 2.67 -8.59
C ALA A 314 -25.39 1.31 -8.68
N ASP A 315 -25.40 0.71 -9.88
CA ASP A 315 -25.92 -0.62 -10.19
C ASP A 315 -24.82 -1.70 -10.17
N ILE A 316 -23.73 -1.46 -9.44
CA ILE A 316 -22.66 -2.46 -9.24
C ILE A 316 -23.22 -3.77 -8.68
N GLN A 317 -22.75 -4.89 -9.22
CA GLN A 317 -23.18 -6.20 -8.76
C GLN A 317 -22.65 -6.52 -7.35
N ASP A 318 -23.47 -7.19 -6.55
CA ASP A 318 -23.15 -7.64 -5.18
C ASP A 318 -21.90 -8.55 -5.12
N SER A 319 -21.50 -9.18 -6.23
CA SER A 319 -20.25 -9.96 -6.31
C SER A 319 -18.98 -9.10 -6.32
N LEU A 320 -19.09 -7.82 -6.72
CA LEU A 320 -18.00 -6.87 -6.87
C LEU A 320 -17.94 -5.82 -5.76
N VAL A 321 -18.95 -5.80 -4.88
CA VAL A 321 -19.05 -4.85 -3.77
C VAL A 321 -19.40 -5.58 -2.47
N LYS A 322 -18.83 -5.14 -1.35
CA LYS A 322 -19.25 -5.60 -0.01
C LYS A 322 -19.37 -4.44 0.95
N ILE A 323 -20.43 -4.42 1.73
CA ILE A 323 -20.65 -3.45 2.80
C ILE A 323 -20.38 -4.15 4.12
N LEU A 324 -19.42 -3.65 4.89
CA LEU A 324 -19.11 -4.15 6.23
C LEU A 324 -19.12 -2.98 7.22
N PRO A 325 -19.49 -3.19 8.49
CA PRO A 325 -19.14 -2.26 9.54
C PRO A 325 -17.63 -2.00 9.54
N ASN A 326 -17.21 -0.79 9.87
CA ASN A 326 -15.80 -0.52 10.09
C ASN A 326 -15.38 -1.17 11.41
N ASP A 327 -14.59 -2.23 11.33
CA ASP A 327 -14.06 -2.98 12.48
C ASP A 327 -13.33 -2.06 13.47
N TRP A 328 -12.75 -0.96 12.99
CA TRP A 328 -12.05 0.02 13.79
C TRP A 328 -12.55 1.42 13.43
N PRO A 329 -13.72 1.82 13.95
CA PRO A 329 -14.39 3.04 13.52
C PRO A 329 -13.71 4.29 14.07
N TYR A 330 -13.85 5.41 13.35
CA TYR A 330 -13.56 6.74 13.88
C TYR A 330 -14.46 7.07 15.08
N SER A 331 -14.02 8.01 15.91
CA SER A 331 -14.67 8.35 17.18
C SER A 331 -15.91 9.23 17.00
N VAL A 332 -16.91 8.67 16.34
CA VAL A 332 -18.22 9.26 16.11
C VAL A 332 -19.22 8.90 17.22
N PRO A 333 -20.31 9.67 17.39
CA PRO A 333 -21.36 9.36 18.36
C PRO A 333 -21.95 7.95 18.19
N PRO A 334 -22.38 7.28 19.27
CA PRO A 334 -22.82 5.88 19.25
C PRO A 334 -24.07 5.62 18.39
N GLU A 335 -24.89 6.64 18.13
CA GLU A 335 -26.02 6.58 17.21
C GLU A 335 -25.64 6.58 15.72
N ILE A 336 -24.36 6.83 15.40
CA ILE A 336 -23.83 6.79 14.05
C ILE A 336 -23.13 5.46 13.81
N ARG A 337 -23.55 4.76 12.76
CA ARG A 337 -22.86 3.57 12.27
C ARG A 337 -21.85 3.97 11.19
N HIS A 338 -20.61 3.53 11.37
CA HIS A 338 -19.55 3.71 10.40
C HIS A 338 -19.39 2.41 9.59
N TYR A 339 -19.72 2.46 8.31
CA TYR A 339 -19.53 1.37 7.36
C TYR A 339 -18.38 1.67 6.42
N VAL A 340 -17.80 0.60 5.87
CA VAL A 340 -16.89 0.65 4.74
C VAL A 340 -17.51 -0.13 3.60
N VAL A 341 -17.66 0.52 2.45
CA VAL A 341 -18.10 -0.12 1.20
C VAL A 341 -16.84 -0.42 0.40
N TRP A 342 -16.52 -1.70 0.28
CA TRP A 342 -15.37 -2.23 -0.46
C TRP A 342 -15.78 -2.52 -1.89
N SER A 343 -14.95 -2.14 -2.86
CA SER A 343 -15.17 -2.42 -4.27
C SER A 343 -13.97 -3.10 -4.92
N ARG A 344 -14.25 -4.03 -5.83
CA ARG A 344 -13.27 -4.60 -6.77
C ARG A 344 -13.00 -3.69 -7.97
N LEU A 345 -13.77 -2.62 -8.13
CA LEU A 345 -13.62 -1.63 -9.18
C LEU A 345 -13.18 -0.29 -8.58
N PRO A 346 -12.41 0.54 -9.31
CA PRO A 346 -12.04 1.86 -8.84
C PRO A 346 -13.29 2.72 -8.63
N ILE A 347 -13.36 3.41 -7.49
CA ILE A 347 -14.45 4.33 -7.15
C ILE A 347 -14.21 5.71 -7.77
N THR A 348 -12.95 6.16 -7.81
CA THR A 348 -12.51 7.34 -8.54
C THR A 348 -11.85 6.91 -9.85
N HIS A 349 -12.39 7.34 -10.99
CA HIS A 349 -11.93 6.98 -12.33
C HIS A 349 -12.08 8.16 -13.30
N PRO A 350 -11.16 8.34 -14.28
CA PRO A 350 -11.24 9.46 -15.26
C PRO A 350 -12.54 9.49 -16.08
N GLY A 351 -13.24 8.36 -16.17
CA GLY A 351 -14.56 8.27 -16.81
C GLY A 351 -15.73 8.85 -15.99
N ILE A 352 -15.55 9.09 -14.69
CA ILE A 352 -16.57 9.65 -13.79
C ILE A 352 -16.18 11.04 -13.29
N VAL A 353 -14.89 11.22 -12.97
CA VAL A 353 -14.37 12.46 -12.39
C VAL A 353 -13.96 13.39 -13.53
N PRO A 354 -14.58 14.58 -13.68
CA PRO A 354 -14.17 15.55 -14.68
C PRO A 354 -12.70 15.94 -14.54
N ALA A 355 -11.98 16.02 -15.66
CA ALA A 355 -10.54 16.32 -15.67
C ALA A 355 -10.19 17.62 -14.93
N GLN A 356 -11.11 18.61 -14.94
CA GLN A 356 -10.95 19.91 -14.28
C GLN A 356 -10.79 19.82 -12.76
N ILE A 357 -11.32 18.77 -12.13
CA ILE A 357 -11.27 18.57 -10.68
C ILE A 357 -10.48 17.32 -10.29
N TRP A 358 -9.86 16.63 -11.26
CA TRP A 358 -9.14 15.38 -11.01
C TRP A 358 -8.07 15.54 -9.93
N ASP A 359 -7.22 16.56 -10.05
CA ASP A 359 -6.14 16.80 -9.09
C ASP A 359 -6.68 17.13 -7.69
N GLN A 360 -7.78 17.89 -7.62
CA GLN A 360 -8.47 18.19 -6.36
C GLN A 360 -8.98 16.90 -5.70
N ILE A 361 -9.64 16.02 -6.48
CA ILE A 361 -10.16 14.75 -5.98
C ILE A 361 -9.03 13.81 -5.55
N VAL A 362 -7.89 13.81 -6.25
CA VAL A 362 -6.69 13.06 -5.83
C VAL A 362 -6.11 13.64 -4.54
N GLN A 363 -6.15 14.96 -4.35
CA GLN A 363 -5.58 15.61 -3.16
C GLN A 363 -6.46 15.44 -1.91
N ASP A 364 -7.76 15.66 -2.06
CA ASP A 364 -8.71 15.83 -0.96
C ASP A 364 -9.72 14.69 -0.84
N GLY A 365 -9.85 13.87 -1.89
CA GLY A 365 -10.81 12.78 -1.95
C GLY A 365 -12.12 13.20 -2.61
N LEU A 366 -13.12 12.35 -2.49
CA LEU A 366 -14.47 12.57 -3.03
C LEU A 366 -15.48 12.39 -1.90
N TRP A 367 -16.47 13.26 -1.78
CA TRP A 367 -17.42 13.19 -0.66
C TRP A 367 -18.82 13.62 -1.05
N GLY A 368 -19.76 13.35 -0.14
CA GLY A 368 -21.11 13.85 -0.27
C GLY A 368 -22.01 13.45 0.89
N PHE A 369 -23.24 13.95 0.79
CA PHE A 369 -24.32 13.70 1.73
C PHE A 369 -25.51 13.14 0.98
N SER A 370 -26.25 12.24 1.64
CA SER A 370 -27.47 11.62 1.13
C SER A 370 -28.59 11.80 2.15
N GLY A 371 -29.77 12.23 1.67
CA GLY A 371 -30.96 12.41 2.52
C GLY A 371 -30.83 13.39 3.69
N SER A 372 -29.73 14.14 3.74
CA SER A 372 -29.41 15.09 4.81
C SER A 372 -29.92 16.48 4.45
N ALA A 373 -30.49 17.19 5.43
CA ALA A 373 -30.77 18.62 5.31
C ALA A 373 -29.49 19.48 5.41
N TYR A 374 -28.33 18.85 5.59
CA TYR A 374 -27.04 19.51 5.62
C TYR A 374 -26.78 20.20 4.28
N LYS A 375 -26.52 21.51 4.35
CA LYS A 375 -26.11 22.30 3.21
C LYS A 375 -24.59 22.45 3.28
N PRO A 376 -23.85 21.91 2.29
CA PRO A 376 -22.43 22.17 2.15
C PRO A 376 -22.11 23.66 2.31
N LYS A 377 -21.05 23.96 3.06
CA LYS A 377 -20.34 25.23 2.98
C LYS A 377 -19.62 25.19 1.64
N GLY A 378 -20.33 25.57 0.58
CA GLY A 378 -19.80 25.50 -0.79
C GLY A 378 -18.40 26.12 -0.89
N SER A 379 -17.61 25.67 -1.87
CA SER A 379 -16.23 26.15 -2.11
C SER A 379 -16.12 27.65 -2.42
N GLY A 380 -17.26 28.37 -2.47
CA GLY A 380 -17.38 29.75 -2.93
C GLY A 380 -17.44 29.85 -4.45
N VAL A 381 -17.31 28.73 -5.17
CA VAL A 381 -17.33 28.65 -6.63
C VAL A 381 -18.37 27.63 -7.06
N GLU A 382 -19.55 28.10 -7.44
CA GLU A 382 -20.74 27.29 -7.76
C GLU A 382 -20.45 26.19 -8.82
N SER A 383 -19.49 26.42 -9.72
CA SER A 383 -19.10 25.43 -10.74
C SER A 383 -18.28 24.26 -10.22
N ILE A 384 -17.43 24.43 -9.19
CA ILE A 384 -16.57 23.35 -8.67
C ILE A 384 -17.41 22.41 -7.82
N ASP A 385 -18.28 22.95 -6.97
CA ASP A 385 -19.17 22.15 -6.14
C ASP A 385 -20.07 21.25 -6.98
N GLU A 386 -20.57 21.75 -8.12
CA GLU A 386 -21.37 20.94 -9.04
C GLU A 386 -20.56 19.82 -9.69
N LEU A 387 -19.30 20.07 -10.07
CA LEU A 387 -18.42 19.03 -10.62
C LEU A 387 -18.10 17.94 -9.58
N VAL A 388 -17.87 18.31 -8.32
CA VAL A 388 -17.67 17.33 -7.23
C VAL A 388 -18.93 16.51 -7.01
N ARG A 389 -20.12 17.14 -7.04
CA ARG A 389 -21.40 16.44 -6.94
C ARG A 389 -21.63 15.51 -8.13
N GLN A 390 -21.22 15.90 -9.34
CA GLN A 390 -21.30 15.08 -10.54
C GLN A 390 -20.36 13.86 -10.42
N ALA A 391 -19.11 14.08 -10.03
CA ALA A 391 -18.13 13.02 -9.79
C ALA A 391 -18.60 12.02 -8.72
N GLY A 392 -19.29 12.51 -7.69
CA GLY A 392 -19.87 11.72 -6.61
C GLY A 392 -21.22 11.08 -6.89
N SER A 393 -21.79 11.30 -8.08
CA SER A 393 -23.20 10.97 -8.35
C SER A 393 -23.51 9.47 -8.24
N GLU A 394 -22.64 8.60 -8.76
CA GLU A 394 -22.81 7.14 -8.69
C GLU A 394 -22.68 6.62 -7.26
N VAL A 395 -21.74 7.17 -6.49
CA VAL A 395 -21.60 6.85 -5.06
C VAL A 395 -22.84 7.31 -4.29
N ARG A 396 -23.33 8.54 -4.52
CA ARG A 396 -24.54 9.06 -3.86
C ARG A 396 -25.74 8.15 -4.13
N LYS A 397 -26.00 7.80 -5.39
CA LYS A 397 -27.11 6.92 -5.77
C LYS A 397 -27.00 5.55 -5.10
N TYR A 398 -25.80 4.96 -5.08
CA TYR A 398 -25.57 3.68 -4.40
C TYR A 398 -25.86 3.78 -2.90
N VAL A 399 -25.37 4.84 -2.24
CA VAL A 399 -25.56 5.08 -0.82
C VAL A 399 -27.05 5.31 -0.50
N GLU A 400 -27.77 6.10 -1.31
CA GLU A 400 -29.22 6.34 -1.14
C GLU A 400 -30.05 5.06 -1.30
N ALA A 401 -29.65 4.15 -2.20
CA ALA A 401 -30.33 2.88 -2.36
C ALA A 401 -30.15 1.94 -1.15
N LYS A 402 -29.02 2.04 -0.43
CA LYS A 402 -28.71 1.19 0.74
C LYS A 402 -29.14 1.82 2.07
N TRP A 403 -29.14 3.15 2.14
CA TRP A 403 -29.59 3.94 3.29
C TRP A 403 -30.58 5.01 2.80
N PRO A 404 -31.86 4.66 2.67
CA PRO A 404 -32.89 5.57 2.17
C PRO A 404 -32.97 6.87 2.98
N ALA A 405 -33.09 7.98 2.26
CA ALA A 405 -33.14 9.33 2.83
C ALA A 405 -34.30 9.55 3.82
N GLU A 406 -35.38 8.79 3.69
CA GLU A 406 -36.52 8.82 4.62
C GLU A 406 -36.15 8.34 6.02
N ASP A 407 -35.26 7.36 6.12
CA ASP A 407 -34.90 6.69 7.37
C ASP A 407 -33.54 7.13 7.93
N TYR A 408 -32.65 7.63 7.06
CA TYR A 408 -31.25 7.90 7.41
C TYR A 408 -30.81 9.31 7.03
N GLU A 409 -29.88 9.83 7.83
CA GLU A 409 -28.97 10.89 7.40
C GLU A 409 -27.59 10.28 7.17
N VAL A 410 -27.01 10.54 6.01
CA VAL A 410 -25.76 9.89 5.62
C VAL A 410 -24.74 10.90 5.12
N ALA A 411 -23.52 10.72 5.61
CA ALA A 411 -22.32 11.36 5.08
C ALA A 411 -21.39 10.27 4.56
N TRP A 412 -20.80 10.44 3.38
CA TRP A 412 -19.89 9.48 2.80
C TRP A 412 -18.68 10.18 2.20
N PHE A 413 -17.56 9.47 2.14
CA PHE A 413 -16.34 9.95 1.51
C PHE A 413 -15.45 8.81 1.03
N VAL A 414 -14.67 9.10 0.01
CA VAL A 414 -13.56 8.31 -0.52
C VAL A 414 -12.30 9.04 -0.12
N ASN A 415 -11.45 8.37 0.68
CA ASN A 415 -10.18 8.96 1.06
C ASN A 415 -9.30 9.21 -0.18
N PRO A 416 -8.59 10.36 -0.24
CA PRO A 416 -7.56 10.56 -1.26
C PRO A 416 -6.50 9.47 -1.13
N PRO A 417 -5.78 9.10 -2.21
CA PRO A 417 -4.79 8.02 -2.19
C PRO A 417 -3.77 8.13 -1.04
N ARG A 418 -3.37 9.36 -0.65
CA ARG A 418 -2.43 9.61 0.45
C ARG A 418 -2.97 9.25 1.85
N LEU A 419 -4.29 9.20 2.04
CA LEU A 419 -4.95 8.92 3.32
C LEU A 419 -5.57 7.51 3.38
N GLN A 420 -5.51 6.73 2.29
CA GLN A 420 -6.04 5.36 2.27
C GLN A 420 -5.18 4.44 3.15
N SER A 421 -5.79 3.90 4.21
CA SER A 421 -5.12 2.97 5.12
C SER A 421 -4.82 1.60 4.49
N ILE A 422 -5.58 1.24 3.44
CA ILE A 422 -5.45 -0.02 2.70
C ILE A 422 -5.22 0.30 1.22
N PRO A 423 -3.98 0.65 0.83
CA PRO A 423 -3.67 0.94 -0.57
C PRO A 423 -3.88 -0.32 -1.43
N GLY A 424 -4.52 -0.15 -2.59
CA GLY A 424 -4.77 -1.24 -3.55
C GLY A 424 -6.13 -1.94 -3.43
N LEU A 425 -6.95 -1.62 -2.42
CA LEU A 425 -8.36 -2.01 -2.36
C LEU A 425 -9.23 -0.76 -2.36
N ALA A 426 -10.03 -0.57 -3.42
CA ALA A 426 -10.93 0.57 -3.50
C ALA A 426 -12.00 0.47 -2.41
N HIS A 427 -12.17 1.54 -1.64
CA HIS A 427 -13.18 1.59 -0.59
C HIS A 427 -13.65 3.03 -0.36
N LEU A 428 -14.87 3.15 0.14
CA LEU A 428 -15.44 4.40 0.64
C LEU A 428 -16.01 4.19 2.03
N HIS A 429 -16.07 5.27 2.79
CA HIS A 429 -16.58 5.32 4.15
C HIS A 429 -17.99 5.90 4.14
N VAL A 430 -18.88 5.31 4.93
CA VAL A 430 -20.27 5.78 5.10
C VAL A 430 -20.57 5.92 6.58
N PHE A 431 -20.93 7.11 7.01
CA PHE A 431 -21.54 7.37 8.30
C PHE A 431 -23.05 7.47 8.14
N ALA A 432 -23.78 6.52 8.72
CA ALA A 432 -25.24 6.50 8.68
C ALA A 432 -25.81 6.72 10.09
N ARG A 433 -26.63 7.75 10.24
CA ARG A 433 -27.42 8.03 11.44
C ARG A 433 -28.88 7.75 11.15
N LYS A 434 -29.50 6.82 11.89
CA LYS A 434 -30.94 6.56 11.75
C LYS A 434 -31.72 7.75 12.32
N LYS A 435 -32.68 8.27 11.57
CA LYS A 435 -33.58 9.33 12.04
C LYS A 435 -34.42 8.77 13.19
N LYS A 436 -34.55 9.53 14.27
CA LYS A 436 -35.47 9.18 15.35
C LYS A 436 -36.88 9.39 14.80
N VAL A 437 -37.68 8.32 14.81
CA VAL A 437 -39.11 8.36 14.52
C VAL A 437 -39.83 9.16 15.59
#